data_AF-A0A5N5LC63-F1
#
_entry.id   AF-A0A5N5LC63-F1
#
_cell.length_a   1.000
_cell.length_b   1.000
_cell.length_c   1.000
_cell.angle_alpha   90.00
_cell.angle_beta   90.00
_cell.angle_gamma   90.00
#
_symmetry.space_group_name_H-M   'P 1'
#
loop_
_entity.id
_entity.type
_entity.pdbx_description
1 polymer ?
#
loop_
_entity_poly.entity_id
_entity_poly.type
_entity_poly.pdbx_seq_one_letter_code
_entity_poly.pdbx_strand_id
1 'polypeptide(L)'
;MCNVSLSVGCVLDAGGPLQNGDIEEVAGRVCIVCPWHKYKISVCDGEGVYQAVDPSVKPLKPRWCSKGVKQRVHKVTEVRGRVYITLNTSPEHLESDQYQTSKYRDALHRNRK
;
A
#
# COMPACT_ATOMS: atom_id res chain seq x y z
N MET A 1 6.94 -15.17 -4.58
CA MET A 1 6.90 -13.88 -3.85
C MET A 1 7.10 -12.75 -4.85
N CYS A 2 6.38 -11.64 -4.70
CA CYS A 2 6.51 -10.50 -5.58
C CYS A 2 7.77 -9.70 -5.21
N ASN A 3 8.74 -9.58 -6.11
CA ASN A 3 9.98 -8.84 -5.89
C ASN A 3 9.75 -7.35 -6.07
N VAL A 4 8.97 -6.77 -5.18
CA VAL A 4 8.55 -5.38 -5.27
C VAL A 4 8.48 -4.72 -3.88
N SER A 5 8.61 -3.40 -3.86
CA SER A 5 8.52 -2.59 -2.64
C SER A 5 7.51 -1.47 -2.85
N LEU A 6 6.67 -1.24 -1.85
CA LEU A 6 5.72 -0.13 -1.86
C LEU A 6 6.38 1.17 -1.39
N SER A 7 5.91 2.31 -1.92
CA SER A 7 6.22 3.61 -1.32
C SER A 7 5.86 3.63 0.17
N VAL A 8 6.56 4.44 0.95
CA VAL A 8 6.32 4.56 2.40
C VAL A 8 5.19 5.56 2.64
N GLY A 9 4.24 5.22 3.52
CA GLY A 9 3.08 6.06 3.86
C GLY A 9 1.78 5.57 3.24
N CYS A 10 0.80 5.25 4.09
CA CYS A 10 -0.51 4.80 3.64
C CYS A 10 -1.34 5.96 3.09
N VAL A 11 -2.03 5.70 1.99
CA VAL A 11 -2.82 6.73 1.29
C VAL A 11 -3.96 7.29 2.14
N LEU A 12 -4.61 6.46 2.94
CA LEU A 12 -5.87 6.84 3.59
C LEU A 12 -5.68 7.66 4.88
N ASP A 13 -4.74 7.34 5.77
CA ASP A 13 -4.50 8.16 6.97
C ASP A 13 -3.26 9.03 6.83
N ALA A 14 -3.29 9.95 5.86
CA ALA A 14 -2.32 11.05 5.78
C ALA A 14 -0.84 10.60 5.88
N GLY A 15 -0.49 9.42 5.36
CA GLY A 15 0.86 8.86 5.38
C GLY A 15 1.18 7.94 6.57
N GLY A 16 0.19 7.24 7.14
CA GLY A 16 0.40 6.25 8.21
C GLY A 16 1.51 5.22 7.91
N PRO A 17 2.19 4.67 8.94
CA PRO A 17 3.43 3.90 8.79
C PRO A 17 3.16 2.48 8.26
N LEU A 18 3.04 2.33 6.94
CA LEU A 18 2.86 1.02 6.30
C LEU A 18 3.97 0.03 6.66
N GLN A 19 5.19 0.49 6.90
CA GLN A 19 6.30 -0.36 7.31
C GLN A 19 6.06 -1.09 8.66
N ASN A 20 5.09 -0.63 9.46
CA ASN A 20 4.68 -1.26 10.72
C ASN A 20 3.37 -2.05 10.58
N GLY A 21 2.88 -2.25 9.35
CA GLY A 21 1.69 -3.03 9.08
C GLY A 21 1.96 -4.53 9.04
N ASP A 22 0.93 -5.31 9.35
CA ASP A 22 0.97 -6.77 9.24
C ASP A 22 0.85 -7.21 7.77
N ILE A 23 1.41 -8.37 7.44
CA ILE A 23 1.25 -8.99 6.11
C ILE A 23 0.21 -10.11 6.25
N GLU A 24 -0.86 -10.03 5.47
CA GLU A 24 -1.97 -10.98 5.47
C GLU A 24 -2.25 -11.50 4.06
N GLU A 25 -2.78 -12.72 3.95
CA GLU A 25 -3.32 -13.24 2.70
C GLU A 25 -4.81 -12.89 2.57
N VAL A 26 -5.14 -12.11 1.53
CA VAL A 26 -6.45 -11.54 1.30
C VAL A 26 -6.87 -11.82 -0.13
N ALA A 27 -7.96 -12.57 -0.32
CA ALA A 27 -8.47 -12.94 -1.64
C ALA A 27 -7.40 -13.62 -2.54
N GLY A 28 -6.52 -14.44 -1.94
CA GLY A 28 -5.40 -15.10 -2.64
C GLY A 28 -4.25 -14.17 -2.99
N ARG A 29 -4.20 -12.96 -2.42
CA ARG A 29 -3.14 -11.97 -2.62
C ARG A 29 -2.44 -11.67 -1.30
N VAL A 30 -1.12 -11.48 -1.35
CA VAL A 30 -0.36 -11.00 -0.19
C VAL A 30 -0.56 -9.50 -0.07
N CYS A 31 -1.17 -9.07 1.02
CA CYS A 31 -1.51 -7.67 1.28
C CYS A 31 -0.83 -7.20 2.56
N ILE A 32 -0.36 -5.95 2.55
CA ILE A 32 0.01 -5.24 3.77
C ILE A 32 -1.23 -4.56 4.35
N VAL A 33 -1.43 -4.69 5.65
CA VAL A 33 -2.56 -4.14 6.39
C VAL A 33 -2.08 -2.95 7.20
N CYS A 34 -2.60 -1.76 6.87
CA CYS A 34 -2.21 -0.56 7.59
C CYS A 34 -2.59 -0.68 9.08
N PRO A 35 -1.65 -0.39 10.02
CA PRO A 35 -1.91 -0.59 11.44
C PRO A 35 -3.03 0.31 11.97
N TRP A 36 -3.18 1.51 11.41
CA TRP A 36 -4.09 2.55 11.90
C TRP A 36 -5.55 2.31 11.48
N HIS A 37 -5.79 1.99 10.22
CA HIS A 37 -7.15 1.95 9.64
C HIS A 37 -7.47 0.64 8.91
N LYS A 38 -6.61 -0.38 9.05
CA LYS A 38 -6.81 -1.75 8.56
C LYS A 38 -7.05 -1.87 7.06
N TYR A 39 -6.65 -0.84 6.31
CA TYR A 39 -6.71 -0.85 4.86
C TYR A 39 -5.70 -1.84 4.29
N LYS A 40 -6.14 -2.61 3.29
CA LYS A 40 -5.38 -3.71 2.72
C LYS A 40 -4.86 -3.29 1.36
N ILE A 41 -3.54 -3.31 1.20
CA ILE A 41 -2.87 -2.96 -0.06
C ILE A 41 -2.10 -4.18 -0.52
N SER A 42 -2.39 -4.65 -1.73
CA SER A 42 -1.65 -5.74 -2.33
C SER A 42 -0.20 -5.34 -2.55
N VAL A 43 0.73 -6.17 -2.04
CA VAL A 43 2.16 -5.89 -2.11
C VAL A 43 2.65 -5.94 -3.56
N CYS A 44 2.02 -6.79 -4.39
CA CYS A 44 2.47 -7.08 -5.75
C CYS A 44 2.20 -5.94 -6.74
N ASP A 45 1.03 -5.30 -6.64
CA ASP A 45 0.51 -4.35 -7.62
C ASP A 45 0.06 -3.01 -7.00
N GLY A 46 0.10 -2.89 -5.67
CA GLY A 46 -0.28 -1.67 -4.97
C GLY A 46 -1.79 -1.40 -4.96
N GLU A 47 -2.61 -2.38 -5.36
CA GLU A 47 -4.06 -2.24 -5.35
C GLU A 47 -4.63 -2.18 -3.94
N GLY A 48 -5.54 -1.24 -3.72
CA GLY A 48 -6.34 -1.19 -2.50
C GLY A 48 -7.50 -2.18 -2.54
N VAL A 49 -7.55 -3.12 -1.61
CA VAL A 49 -8.53 -4.20 -1.59
C VAL A 49 -9.53 -4.00 -0.46
N TYR A 50 -10.82 -4.24 -0.73
CA TYR A 50 -11.90 -4.13 0.26
C TYR A 50 -12.98 -5.19 0.06
N GLN A 51 -13.75 -5.49 1.11
CA GLN A 51 -14.96 -6.30 0.99
C GLN A 51 -16.17 -5.39 0.76
N ALA A 52 -16.82 -5.55 -0.39
CA ALA A 52 -18.14 -4.98 -0.63
C ALA A 52 -19.19 -5.97 -0.13
N VAL A 53 -20.21 -5.45 0.54
CA VAL A 53 -21.38 -6.22 0.97
C VAL A 53 -22.61 -5.55 0.37
N ASP A 54 -23.45 -6.33 -0.32
CA ASP A 54 -24.75 -5.85 -0.75
C ASP A 54 -25.76 -6.07 0.39
N PRO A 55 -26.28 -5.00 1.01
CA PRO A 55 -27.21 -5.10 2.13
C PRO A 55 -28.59 -5.64 1.72
N SER A 56 -28.92 -5.66 0.42
CA SER A 56 -30.21 -6.12 -0.09
C SER A 56 -30.31 -7.64 -0.22
N VAL A 57 -29.17 -8.37 -0.25
CA VAL A 57 -29.12 -9.82 -0.43
C VAL A 57 -28.98 -10.53 0.92
N LYS A 58 -29.86 -11.51 1.20
CA LYS A 58 -29.78 -12.39 2.38
C LYS A 58 -29.57 -13.86 1.97
N PRO A 59 -28.62 -14.60 2.59
CA PRO A 59 -27.64 -14.11 3.56
C PRO A 59 -26.66 -13.11 2.91
N LEU A 60 -26.06 -12.24 3.72
CA LEU A 60 -25.04 -11.30 3.24
C LEU A 60 -23.90 -12.08 2.59
N LYS A 61 -23.51 -11.69 1.37
CA LYS A 61 -22.41 -12.31 0.61
C LYS A 61 -21.32 -11.28 0.38
N PRO A 62 -20.30 -11.19 1.26
CA PRO A 62 -19.16 -10.32 1.04
C PRO A 62 -18.41 -10.73 -0.21
N ARG A 63 -18.05 -9.75 -1.04
CA ARG A 63 -17.21 -9.93 -2.22
C ARG A 63 -15.97 -9.06 -2.12
N TRP A 64 -14.83 -9.60 -2.50
CA TRP A 64 -13.60 -8.82 -2.60
C TRP A 64 -13.63 -7.96 -3.86
N CYS A 65 -13.30 -6.68 -3.69
CA CYS A 65 -13.28 -5.67 -4.74
C CYS A 65 -11.96 -4.89 -4.68
N SER A 66 -11.55 -4.33 -5.82
CA SER A 66 -10.40 -3.44 -5.94
C SER A 66 -10.86 -1.98 -5.99
N LYS A 67 -10.11 -1.08 -5.37
CA LYS A 67 -10.20 0.38 -5.53
C LYS A 67 -9.22 0.91 -6.59
N GLY A 68 -8.56 0.01 -7.32
CA GLY A 68 -7.45 0.30 -8.22
C GLY A 68 -6.12 0.46 -7.48
N VAL A 69 -5.06 0.76 -8.23
CA VAL A 69 -3.72 1.01 -7.69
C VAL A 69 -3.75 2.27 -6.84
N LYS A 70 -3.49 2.11 -5.54
CA LYS A 70 -3.40 3.23 -4.59
C LYS A 70 -1.98 3.53 -4.18
N GLN A 71 -1.14 2.50 -4.14
CA GLN A 71 0.24 2.62 -3.69
C GLN A 71 1.21 2.38 -4.83
N ARG A 72 2.16 3.30 -5.04
CA ARG A 72 3.22 3.09 -6.03
C ARG A 72 4.09 1.91 -5.64
N VAL A 73 4.26 1.02 -6.61
CA VAL A 73 5.13 -0.16 -6.52
C VAL A 73 6.45 0.14 -7.22
N HIS A 74 7.56 -0.21 -6.56
CA HIS A 74 8.92 -0.15 -7.09
C HIS A 74 9.46 -1.58 -7.26
N LYS A 75 10.41 -1.73 -8.17
CA LYS A 75 11.00 -3.03 -8.46
C LYS A 75 12.10 -3.34 -7.45
N VAL A 76 12.08 -4.55 -6.89
CA VAL A 76 13.16 -5.06 -6.02
C VAL A 76 13.98 -6.09 -6.78
N THR A 77 15.30 -6.04 -6.60
CA THR A 77 16.24 -7.03 -7.12
C THR A 77 17.12 -7.51 -5.98
N GLU A 78 17.19 -8.81 -5.76
CA GLU A 78 18.09 -9.41 -4.79
C GLU A 78 19.31 -10.00 -5.50
N VAL A 79 20.52 -9.59 -5.10
CA VAL A 79 21.78 -10.11 -5.65
C VAL A 79 22.72 -10.41 -4.49
N ARG A 80 23.08 -11.69 -4.31
CA ARG A 80 24.03 -12.14 -3.28
C ARG A 80 23.66 -11.66 -1.87
N GLY A 81 22.38 -11.79 -1.49
CA GLY A 81 21.85 -11.37 -0.20
C GLY A 81 21.75 -9.86 0.00
N ARG A 82 22.00 -9.06 -1.05
CA ARG A 82 21.78 -7.60 -1.04
C ARG A 82 20.50 -7.26 -1.78
N VAL A 83 19.70 -6.38 -1.19
CA VAL A 83 18.44 -5.91 -1.75
C VAL A 83 18.64 -4.55 -2.42
N TYR A 84 18.28 -4.46 -3.69
CA TYR A 84 18.33 -3.25 -4.50
C TYR A 84 16.92 -2.84 -4.90
N ILE A 85 16.62 -1.54 -4.85
CA ILE A 85 15.33 -0.99 -5.26
C ILE A 85 15.54 -0.13 -6.49
N THR A 86 14.83 -0.43 -7.57
CA THR A 86 14.69 0.45 -8.74
C THR A 86 13.40 1.23 -8.60
N LEU A 87 13.53 2.54 -8.39
CA LEU A 87 12.39 3.43 -8.24
C LEU A 87 11.54 3.44 -9.52
N ASN A 88 10.23 3.39 -9.31
CA ASN A 88 9.25 3.55 -10.38
C ASN A 88 9.03 5.05 -10.58
N THR A 89 9.53 5.58 -11.69
CA THR A 89 9.46 7.00 -12.04
C THR A 89 8.36 7.31 -13.06
N SER A 90 7.35 6.43 -13.18
CA SER A 90 6.20 6.68 -14.06
C SER A 90 5.56 8.03 -13.71
N PRO A 91 5.25 8.89 -14.71
CA PRO A 91 4.66 10.21 -14.49
C PRO A 91 3.17 10.14 -14.11
N GLU A 92 2.55 8.97 -14.22
CA GLU A 92 1.17 8.77 -13.78
C GLU A 92 1.05 9.09 -12.30
N HIS A 93 0.11 9.96 -11.94
CA HIS A 93 -0.10 10.37 -10.56
C HIS A 93 -0.84 9.28 -9.78
N LEU A 94 -0.23 8.80 -8.69
CA LEU A 94 -0.86 7.91 -7.72
C LEU A 94 -1.09 8.66 -6.41
N GLU A 95 -2.17 8.33 -5.71
CA GLU A 95 -2.55 9.00 -4.46
C GLU A 95 -1.42 8.95 -3.39
N SER A 96 -0.57 7.90 -3.44
CA SER A 96 0.59 7.76 -2.56
C SER A 96 1.69 8.81 -2.77
N ASP A 97 1.77 9.42 -3.94
CA ASP A 97 2.88 10.29 -4.32
C ASP A 97 2.92 11.57 -3.46
N GLN A 98 1.77 12.02 -2.95
CA GLN A 98 1.66 13.16 -2.04
C GLN A 98 2.58 13.01 -0.81
N TYR A 99 2.69 11.78 -0.30
CA TYR A 99 3.46 11.46 0.91
C TYR A 99 4.96 11.29 0.63
N GLN A 100 5.37 11.32 -0.63
CA GLN A 100 6.78 11.24 -1.04
C GLN A 100 7.39 12.63 -1.37
N THR A 101 6.58 13.69 -1.34
CA THR A 101 7.04 15.07 -1.57
C THR A 101 8.01 15.54 -0.50
N SER A 102 8.96 16.42 -0.87
CA SER A 102 9.90 17.03 0.08
C SER A 102 9.17 17.74 1.21
N LYS A 103 8.14 18.53 0.88
CA LYS A 103 7.30 19.25 1.85
C LYS A 103 6.72 18.34 2.93
N TYR A 104 6.18 17.17 2.53
CA TYR A 104 5.60 16.22 3.47
C TYR A 104 6.70 15.54 4.33
N ARG A 105 7.82 15.14 3.72
CA ARG A 105 8.97 14.58 4.46
C ARG A 105 9.54 15.57 5.47
N ASP A 106 9.66 16.84 5.11
CA ASP A 106 10.19 17.89 6.00
C ASP A 106 9.23 18.19 7.15
N ALA A 107 7.92 18.10 6.93
CA ALA A 107 6.92 18.19 8.00
C ALA A 107 7.02 17.01 8.98
N LEU A 108 7.16 15.77 8.48
CA LEU A 108 7.35 14.58 9.33
C LEU A 108 8.61 14.67 10.20
N HIS A 109 9.74 15.13 9.66
CA HIS A 109 10.98 15.26 10.43
C HIS A 109 10.88 16.32 11.54
N ARG A 110 10.14 17.41 11.31
CA ARG A 110 9.92 18.46 12.32
C ARG A 110 9.05 18.00 13.49
N ASN A 111 8.10 17.10 13.24
CA ASN A 111 7.13 16.63 14.23
C ASN A 111 7.61 15.40 15.05
N ARG A 112 8.85 14.93 14.83
CA ARG A 112 9.48 13.84 15.59
C ARG A 112 10.31 14.32 16.79
N LYS A 113 10.12 15.57 17.24
CA LYS A 113 10.76 16.13 18.44
C LYS A 113 9.89 15.94 19.67
#